data_AF-A0A6P3X667-F1
#
_entry.id   AF-A0A6P3X667-F1
#
_cell.length_a   1.000
_cell.length_b   1.000
_cell.length_c   1.000
_cell.angle_alpha   90.00
_cell.angle_beta   90.00
_cell.angle_gamma   90.00
#
_symmetry.space_group_name_H-M   'P 1'
#
loop_
_entity.id
_entity.type
_entity.pdbx_description
1 polymer ?
#
loop_
_entity_poly.entity_id
_entity_poly.type
_entity_poly.pdbx_seq_one_letter_code
_entity_poly.pdbx_strand_id
1 'polypeptide(L)'
;MVHLVSAIRVMPIDTLVHTVHQVVKTPPPIHGIKQDFSLEVSVLELLYVYMQSNTSQSLIESWASLLSLLKDGLSLTAPAQFLLLAILNEYVQKCPPMQEKKDIKDLQDVSAKLIESCSQIAGACLEQTTWLRRNLAVREDVFEVVEGSSEGKEGKNGAVTPGTPPNAAYSVQAQAVLAEILAPLLDVSYGSQEKERVVTLLTNLMYNVTPYLKNHTIKNIASFTACSQLLASLSGYQYTRKAWRKDVLDLLLDPAFFQMTPACLPYWRTIIDNLMTHDNTTFRDLMNRVSMAQGSGISIFSSKEQEYEQKAQLLKRLAFVILCSETDQYHKYMPEIQERLADSLRLPQVIPSIQAQVFLCFRVLLLRMSPQHATSLWPVIVSELVQVFLYIEQELSTDSEEFSSHIKLLSALDSSWAVNASNGLQAHGHPHWLQLQLAAAKLLDLALLLPAHRLPQFQMYKWAFVGDAAAGCTDNNNLSSDFVPHITRIAKLMDSKVSSREFKLRSRGTTNYLARVPSATIPRFSCFREKTASRIREYVETSAVIIIWLFRGFRYSGSGPGVGLPRLSEQCGHEFSNRNRSPDNRIIGLEWGSAIQKTTGND
;
A
#
# COMPACT_ATOMS: atom_id res chain seq x y z
N MET A 1 0.55 -39.30 -8.55
CA MET A 1 -0.24 -40.17 -7.64
C MET A 1 -1.73 -39.82 -7.68
N VAL A 2 -2.11 -38.54 -7.51
CA VAL A 2 -3.51 -38.08 -7.66
C VAL A 2 -4.13 -38.55 -8.98
N HIS A 3 -3.51 -38.32 -10.13
CA HIS A 3 -4.02 -38.84 -11.41
C HIS A 3 -4.15 -40.37 -11.46
N LEU A 4 -3.34 -41.11 -10.68
CA LEU A 4 -3.41 -42.57 -10.58
C LEU A 4 -4.60 -42.99 -9.71
N VAL A 5 -4.85 -42.29 -8.60
CA VAL A 5 -5.99 -42.52 -7.70
C VAL A 5 -7.29 -42.07 -8.36
N SER A 6 -7.32 -40.93 -9.04
CA SER A 6 -8.45 -40.48 -9.86
C SER A 6 -8.68 -41.35 -11.10
N ALA A 7 -7.64 -42.07 -11.59
CA ALA A 7 -7.80 -43.09 -12.63
C ALA A 7 -8.44 -44.39 -12.10
N ILE A 8 -8.39 -44.64 -10.78
CA ILE A 8 -9.21 -45.66 -10.13
C ILE A 8 -10.64 -45.10 -10.04
N ARG A 9 -11.39 -45.19 -11.15
CA ARG A 9 -12.77 -44.70 -11.34
C ARG A 9 -13.82 -45.27 -10.36
N VAL A 10 -13.42 -46.02 -9.34
CA VAL A 10 -14.31 -46.86 -8.52
C VAL A 10 -14.17 -46.61 -7.01
N MET A 11 -13.24 -45.77 -6.52
CA MET A 11 -13.16 -45.52 -5.07
C MET A 11 -14.16 -44.42 -4.64
N PRO A 12 -15.20 -44.75 -3.85
CA PRO A 12 -16.10 -43.74 -3.32
C PRO A 12 -15.34 -42.79 -2.40
N ILE A 13 -15.61 -41.49 -2.51
CA ILE A 13 -14.92 -40.48 -1.71
C ILE A 13 -15.12 -40.70 -0.21
N ASP A 14 -16.29 -41.16 0.23
CA ASP A 14 -16.55 -41.51 1.62
C ASP A 14 -15.56 -42.58 2.16
N THR A 15 -15.27 -43.61 1.35
CA THR A 15 -14.28 -44.65 1.71
C THR A 15 -12.87 -44.08 1.81
N LEU A 16 -12.50 -43.16 0.91
CA LEU A 16 -11.21 -42.48 0.98
C LEU A 16 -11.12 -41.61 2.25
N VAL A 17 -12.15 -40.83 2.57
CA VAL A 17 -12.20 -39.99 3.77
C VAL A 17 -12.07 -40.85 5.03
N HIS A 18 -12.77 -41.98 5.11
CA HIS A 18 -12.64 -42.90 6.24
C HIS A 18 -11.22 -43.47 6.34
N THR A 19 -10.60 -43.83 5.22
CA THR A 19 -9.22 -44.35 5.19
C THR A 19 -8.23 -43.28 5.64
N VAL A 20 -8.35 -42.05 5.12
CA VAL A 20 -7.55 -40.90 5.53
C VAL A 20 -7.70 -40.68 7.03
N HIS A 21 -8.93 -40.71 7.56
CA HIS A 21 -9.20 -40.53 8.99
C HIS A 21 -8.53 -41.61 9.85
N GLN A 22 -8.60 -42.89 9.45
CA GLN A 22 -7.92 -43.97 10.16
C GLN A 22 -6.40 -43.84 10.10
N VAL A 23 -5.83 -43.46 8.95
CA VAL A 23 -4.38 -43.26 8.80
C VAL A 23 -3.88 -42.10 9.65
N VAL A 24 -4.64 -41.01 9.72
CA VAL A 24 -4.29 -39.85 10.54
C VAL A 24 -4.41 -40.16 12.03
N LYS A 25 -5.47 -40.88 12.43
CA LYS A 25 -5.73 -41.24 13.83
C LYS A 25 -4.78 -42.31 14.37
N THR A 26 -4.44 -43.28 13.52
CA THR A 26 -3.56 -44.40 13.84
C THR A 26 -2.56 -44.59 12.70
N PRO A 27 -1.47 -43.81 12.66
CA PRO A 27 -0.52 -43.85 11.56
C PRO A 27 0.19 -45.21 11.49
N PRO A 28 0.23 -45.85 10.30
CA PRO A 28 0.94 -47.11 10.12
C PRO A 28 2.46 -46.91 10.24
N PRO A 29 3.22 -47.95 10.64
CA PRO A 29 4.68 -47.86 10.71
C PRO A 29 5.26 -47.70 9.31
N ILE A 30 6.09 -46.67 9.13
CA ILE A 30 6.73 -46.37 7.85
C ILE A 30 8.25 -46.49 7.98
N HIS A 31 8.86 -47.26 7.08
CA HIS A 31 10.28 -47.56 7.11
C HIS A 31 11.01 -46.81 5.99
N GLY A 32 12.24 -46.35 6.25
CA GLY A 32 13.14 -45.82 5.22
C GLY A 32 12.86 -44.38 4.76
N ILE A 33 12.18 -43.57 5.57
CA ILE A 33 11.85 -42.18 5.21
C ILE A 33 12.77 -41.18 5.92
N LYS A 34 13.05 -40.06 5.24
CA LYS A 34 13.76 -38.89 5.79
C LYS A 34 13.01 -38.29 6.99
N GLN A 35 13.75 -37.64 7.91
CA GLN A 35 13.20 -37.05 9.14
C GLN A 35 12.09 -36.01 8.92
N ASP A 36 12.02 -35.35 7.76
CA ASP A 36 11.09 -34.25 7.51
C ASP A 36 9.73 -34.67 6.90
N PHE A 37 9.47 -35.97 6.77
CA PHE A 37 8.24 -36.46 6.14
C PHE A 37 7.07 -36.53 7.12
N SER A 38 5.96 -35.87 6.77
CA SER A 38 4.70 -35.97 7.50
C SER A 38 3.67 -36.75 6.69
N LEU A 39 3.32 -37.94 7.18
CA LEU A 39 2.30 -38.80 6.56
C LEU A 39 0.93 -38.12 6.60
N GLU A 40 0.53 -37.56 7.75
CA GLU A 40 -0.78 -36.91 7.89
C GLU A 40 -0.97 -35.78 6.87
N VAL A 41 0.05 -34.94 6.66
CA VAL A 41 0.02 -33.84 5.68
C VAL A 41 -0.12 -34.40 4.27
N SER A 42 0.67 -35.41 3.91
CA SER A 42 0.66 -36.01 2.58
C SER A 42 -0.69 -36.65 2.23
N VAL A 43 -1.32 -37.31 3.21
CA VAL A 43 -2.60 -38.01 3.01
C VAL A 43 -3.77 -37.03 2.99
N LEU A 44 -3.70 -35.93 3.75
CA LEU A 44 -4.66 -34.82 3.66
C LEU A 44 -4.53 -34.05 2.34
N GLU A 45 -3.31 -33.82 1.86
CA GLU A 45 -3.08 -33.21 0.54
C GLU A 45 -3.66 -34.08 -0.58
N LEU A 46 -3.46 -35.40 -0.51
CA LEU A 46 -4.08 -36.35 -1.43
C LEU A 46 -5.61 -36.22 -1.40
N LEU A 47 -6.22 -36.17 -0.20
CA LEU A 47 -7.67 -36.00 -0.06
C LEU A 47 -8.15 -34.68 -0.67
N TYR A 48 -7.47 -33.57 -0.38
CA TYR A 48 -7.79 -32.26 -0.92
C TYR A 48 -7.80 -32.24 -2.45
N VAL A 49 -6.73 -32.72 -3.08
CA VAL A 49 -6.66 -32.75 -4.56
C VAL A 49 -7.66 -33.75 -5.13
N TYR A 50 -7.92 -34.88 -4.45
CA TYR A 50 -8.96 -35.82 -4.89
C TYR A 50 -10.34 -35.14 -4.87
N MET A 51 -10.70 -34.42 -3.81
CA MET A 51 -11.97 -33.67 -3.70
C MET A 51 -12.18 -32.67 -4.84
N GLN A 52 -11.12 -32.00 -5.31
CA GLN A 52 -11.18 -31.09 -6.45
C GLN A 52 -11.64 -31.76 -7.75
N SER A 53 -11.45 -33.07 -7.89
CA SER A 53 -11.91 -33.86 -9.06
C SER A 53 -13.30 -34.50 -8.89
N ASN A 54 -13.89 -34.47 -7.69
CA ASN A 54 -15.18 -35.11 -7.40
C ASN A 54 -16.38 -34.20 -7.72
N THR A 55 -17.53 -34.84 -7.97
CA THR A 55 -18.82 -34.17 -8.17
C THR A 55 -19.42 -33.68 -6.86
N SER A 56 -20.31 -32.69 -6.92
CA SER A 56 -20.99 -32.16 -5.72
C SER A 56 -21.81 -33.23 -5.00
N GLN A 57 -22.50 -34.12 -5.73
CA GLN A 57 -23.29 -35.19 -5.12
C GLN A 57 -22.44 -36.16 -4.29
N SER A 58 -21.31 -36.61 -4.84
CA SER A 58 -20.39 -37.50 -4.13
C SER A 58 -19.83 -36.85 -2.85
N LEU A 59 -19.56 -35.54 -2.89
CA LEU A 59 -19.10 -34.81 -1.72
C LEU A 59 -20.17 -34.76 -0.63
N ILE A 60 -21.42 -34.41 -0.97
CA ILE A 60 -22.55 -34.36 -0.02
C ILE A 60 -22.70 -35.69 0.72
N GLU A 61 -22.61 -36.82 0.00
CA GLU A 61 -22.72 -38.16 0.59
C GLU A 61 -21.61 -38.47 1.61
N SER A 62 -20.43 -37.85 1.47
CA SER A 62 -19.30 -38.01 2.38
C SER A 62 -19.29 -37.06 3.58
N TRP A 63 -20.31 -36.21 3.76
CA TRP A 63 -20.31 -35.20 4.81
C TRP A 63 -20.08 -35.78 6.21
N ALA A 64 -20.75 -36.89 6.53
CA ALA A 64 -20.66 -37.49 7.87
C ALA A 64 -19.24 -37.98 8.21
N SER A 65 -18.57 -38.66 7.26
CA SER A 65 -17.18 -39.10 7.44
C SER A 65 -16.21 -37.92 7.44
N LEU A 66 -16.44 -36.93 6.57
CA LEU A 66 -15.64 -35.72 6.49
C LEU A 66 -15.71 -34.91 7.78
N LEU A 67 -16.90 -34.72 8.33
CA LEU A 67 -17.11 -34.03 9.60
C LEU A 67 -16.35 -34.71 10.75
N SER A 68 -16.32 -36.05 10.78
CA SER A 68 -15.56 -36.79 11.78
C SER A 68 -14.05 -36.57 11.66
N LEU A 69 -13.52 -36.58 10.43
CA LEU A 69 -12.12 -36.27 10.15
C LEU A 69 -11.77 -34.84 10.60
N LEU A 70 -12.60 -33.86 10.25
CA LEU A 70 -12.37 -32.45 10.56
C LEU A 70 -12.38 -32.19 12.08
N LYS A 71 -13.30 -32.83 12.83
CA LYS A 71 -13.39 -32.69 14.29
C LYS A 71 -12.19 -33.31 15.01
N ASP A 72 -11.80 -34.54 14.65
CA ASP A 72 -10.63 -35.21 15.26
C ASP A 72 -9.30 -34.54 14.83
N GLY A 73 -9.29 -33.94 13.63
CA GLY A 73 -8.14 -33.31 13.01
C GLY A 73 -7.65 -32.01 13.65
N LEU A 74 -8.41 -31.43 14.58
CA LEU A 74 -8.01 -30.24 15.34
C LEU A 74 -6.76 -30.47 16.23
N SER A 75 -6.42 -31.74 16.50
CA SER A 75 -5.27 -32.12 17.32
C SER A 75 -3.98 -32.35 16.52
N LEU A 76 -4.04 -32.29 15.19
CA LEU A 76 -2.91 -32.56 14.30
C LEU A 76 -1.91 -31.41 14.24
N THR A 77 -0.80 -31.60 13.51
CA THR A 77 0.19 -30.53 13.31
C THR A 77 -0.38 -29.33 12.58
N ALA A 78 0.26 -28.17 12.72
CA ALA A 78 -0.18 -26.92 12.09
C ALA A 78 -0.41 -27.05 10.56
N PRO A 79 0.51 -27.64 9.76
CA PRO A 79 0.27 -27.86 8.34
C PRO A 79 -0.97 -28.73 8.04
N ALA A 80 -1.23 -29.77 8.85
CA ALA A 80 -2.41 -30.60 8.70
C ALA A 80 -3.70 -29.81 8.97
N GLN A 81 -3.71 -28.94 9.99
CA GLN A 81 -4.86 -28.07 10.28
C GLN A 81 -5.14 -27.07 9.14
N PHE A 82 -4.11 -26.56 8.47
CA PHE A 82 -4.28 -25.69 7.29
C PHE A 82 -4.95 -26.43 6.13
N LEU A 83 -4.53 -27.68 5.88
CA LEU A 83 -5.15 -28.54 4.87
C LEU A 83 -6.59 -28.90 5.23
N LEU A 84 -6.91 -29.14 6.51
CA LEU A 84 -8.29 -29.38 6.95
C LEU A 84 -9.19 -28.16 6.69
N LEU A 85 -8.68 -26.94 6.92
CA LEU A 85 -9.41 -25.71 6.59
C LEU A 85 -9.62 -25.57 5.06
N ALA A 86 -8.62 -25.92 4.25
CA ALA A 86 -8.73 -25.93 2.79
C ALA A 86 -9.72 -26.99 2.28
N ILE A 87 -9.69 -28.19 2.85
CA ILE A 87 -10.63 -29.28 2.59
C ILE A 87 -12.07 -28.87 2.91
N LEU A 88 -12.28 -28.25 4.07
CA LEU A 88 -13.59 -27.74 4.47
C LEU A 88 -14.09 -26.66 3.49
N ASN A 89 -13.23 -25.71 3.13
CA ASN A 89 -13.59 -24.68 2.16
C ASN A 89 -13.92 -25.30 0.79
N GLU A 90 -13.12 -26.24 0.28
CA GLU A 90 -13.40 -26.93 -0.99
C GLU A 90 -14.77 -27.62 -0.97
N TYR A 91 -15.10 -28.31 0.12
CA TYR A 91 -16.42 -28.91 0.31
C TYR A 91 -17.53 -27.85 0.22
N VAL A 92 -17.40 -26.76 0.98
CA VAL A 92 -18.41 -25.70 1.07
C VAL A 92 -18.59 -24.97 -0.28
N GLN A 93 -17.52 -24.72 -1.02
CA GLN A 93 -17.60 -24.03 -2.31
C GLN A 93 -18.20 -24.90 -3.42
N LYS A 94 -18.04 -26.22 -3.35
CA LYS A 94 -18.56 -27.15 -4.35
C LYS A 94 -19.99 -27.62 -4.08
N CYS A 95 -20.39 -27.68 -2.82
CA CYS A 95 -21.69 -28.18 -2.43
C CYS A 95 -22.75 -27.07 -2.44
N PRO A 96 -24.01 -27.38 -2.81
CA PRO A 96 -25.11 -26.45 -2.59
C PRO A 96 -25.31 -26.20 -1.08
N PRO A 97 -25.95 -25.07 -0.70
CA PRO A 97 -26.25 -24.79 0.70
C PRO A 97 -26.98 -25.95 1.39
N MET A 98 -26.50 -26.35 2.56
CA MET A 98 -27.06 -27.46 3.31
C MET A 98 -28.49 -27.14 3.77
N GLN A 99 -29.38 -28.13 3.72
CA GLN A 99 -30.79 -27.96 4.10
C GLN A 99 -31.06 -28.39 5.55
N GLU A 100 -30.33 -29.38 6.05
CA GLU A 100 -30.53 -29.90 7.40
C GLU A 100 -29.98 -28.94 8.46
N LYS A 101 -30.84 -28.51 9.38
CA LYS A 101 -30.44 -27.60 10.48
C LYS A 101 -29.32 -28.16 11.36
N LYS A 102 -29.24 -29.49 11.48
CA LYS A 102 -28.17 -30.16 12.21
C LYS A 102 -26.83 -29.97 11.49
N ASP A 103 -26.79 -30.31 10.21
CA ASP A 103 -25.57 -30.20 9.42
C ASP A 103 -25.08 -28.76 9.27
N ILE A 104 -25.99 -27.79 9.13
CA ILE A 104 -25.63 -26.36 9.13
C ILE A 104 -24.91 -25.98 10.45
N LYS A 105 -25.41 -26.45 11.60
CA LYS A 105 -24.77 -26.18 12.89
C LYS A 105 -23.43 -26.89 13.02
N ASP A 106 -23.34 -28.15 12.59
CA ASP A 106 -22.11 -28.91 12.60
C ASP A 106 -21.04 -28.27 11.69
N LEU A 107 -21.43 -27.78 10.52
CA LEU A 107 -20.57 -27.02 9.60
C LEU A 107 -20.05 -25.74 10.25
N GLN A 108 -20.92 -24.96 10.90
CA GLN A 108 -20.54 -23.73 11.58
C GLN A 108 -19.64 -23.99 12.80
N ASP A 109 -19.91 -25.04 13.58
CA ASP A 109 -19.08 -25.42 14.73
C ASP A 109 -17.67 -25.83 14.30
N VAL A 110 -17.56 -26.70 13.29
CA VAL A 110 -16.24 -27.15 12.82
C VAL A 110 -15.47 -26.03 12.10
N SER A 111 -16.16 -25.16 11.36
CA SER A 111 -15.58 -23.95 10.77
C SER A 111 -14.99 -23.05 11.85
N ALA A 112 -15.77 -22.71 12.87
CA ALA A 112 -15.33 -21.86 13.97
C ALA A 112 -14.08 -22.42 14.67
N LYS A 113 -14.06 -23.73 14.96
CA LYS A 113 -12.93 -24.39 15.63
C LYS A 113 -11.67 -24.41 14.77
N LEU A 114 -11.78 -24.71 13.48
CA LEU A 114 -10.63 -24.69 12.57
C LEU A 114 -10.06 -23.26 12.40
N ILE A 115 -10.94 -22.26 12.27
CA ILE A 115 -10.55 -20.85 12.22
C ILE A 115 -9.86 -20.44 13.52
N GLU A 116 -10.40 -20.81 14.68
CA GLU A 116 -9.79 -20.53 15.98
C GLU A 116 -8.42 -21.19 16.12
N SER A 117 -8.28 -22.46 15.71
CA SER A 117 -7.00 -23.17 15.75
C SER A 117 -5.94 -22.51 14.86
N CYS A 118 -6.31 -22.15 13.62
CA CYS A 118 -5.43 -21.41 12.73
C CYS A 118 -5.08 -20.01 13.28
N SER A 119 -6.04 -19.33 13.91
CA SER A 119 -5.83 -18.04 14.57
C SER A 119 -4.85 -18.13 15.73
N GLN A 120 -4.91 -19.21 16.53
CA GLN A 120 -3.96 -19.46 17.61
C GLN A 120 -2.55 -19.70 17.08
N ILE A 121 -2.39 -20.46 15.99
CA ILE A 121 -1.09 -20.66 15.32
C ILE A 121 -0.58 -19.34 14.74
N ALA A 122 -1.45 -18.55 14.09
CA ALA A 122 -1.11 -17.21 13.61
C ALA A 122 -0.64 -16.29 14.75
N GLY A 123 -1.21 -16.42 15.95
CA GLY A 123 -0.81 -15.69 17.16
C GLY A 123 0.41 -16.24 17.89
N ALA A 124 1.04 -17.33 17.44
CA ALA A 124 2.11 -18.01 18.19
C ALA A 124 3.38 -17.17 18.35
N CYS A 125 3.64 -16.20 17.46
CA CYS A 125 4.75 -15.26 17.58
C CYS A 125 4.41 -14.01 18.40
N LEU A 126 3.28 -14.00 19.13
CA LEU A 126 2.86 -12.87 19.94
C LEU A 126 3.18 -13.08 21.43
N GLU A 127 3.47 -11.99 22.11
CA GLU A 127 3.65 -11.94 23.57
C GLU A 127 2.82 -10.82 24.21
N GLN A 128 2.52 -10.97 25.49
CA GLN A 128 1.85 -9.92 26.25
C GLN A 128 2.87 -8.84 26.65
N THR A 129 2.58 -7.60 26.25
CA THR A 129 3.48 -6.45 26.44
C THR A 129 3.71 -6.08 27.91
N THR A 130 2.74 -6.27 28.81
CA THR A 130 2.87 -6.07 30.26
C THR A 130 1.75 -6.77 31.05
N TRP A 131 1.94 -7.03 32.35
CA TRP A 131 0.89 -7.59 33.23
C TRP A 131 -0.32 -6.66 33.44
N LEU A 132 -0.16 -5.35 33.24
CA LEU A 132 -1.21 -4.32 33.39
C LEU A 132 -2.00 -4.05 32.09
N ARG A 133 -1.40 -4.30 30.91
CA ARG A 133 -2.10 -4.21 29.62
C ARG A 133 -2.04 -5.55 28.89
N ARG A 134 -3.21 -6.18 28.71
CA ARG A 134 -3.41 -7.36 27.85
C ARG A 134 -3.30 -7.02 26.36
N ASN A 135 -2.29 -6.26 25.95
CA ASN A 135 -2.02 -5.99 24.55
C ASN A 135 -0.93 -6.94 24.07
N LEU A 136 -1.14 -7.52 22.90
CA LEU A 136 -0.16 -8.38 22.23
C LEU A 136 0.83 -7.54 21.41
N ALA A 137 2.08 -7.99 21.35
CA ALA A 137 3.13 -7.49 20.46
C ALA A 137 3.88 -8.67 19.82
N VAL A 138 4.53 -8.41 18.69
CA VAL A 138 5.31 -9.41 17.96
C VAL A 138 6.65 -9.62 18.67
N ARG A 139 6.98 -10.88 18.95
CA ARG A 139 8.25 -11.31 19.53
C ARG A 139 9.39 -11.16 18.52
N GLU A 140 10.52 -10.57 18.93
CA GLU A 140 11.67 -10.35 18.03
C GLU A 140 12.66 -11.54 17.98
N ASP A 141 12.65 -12.40 19.00
CA ASP A 141 13.54 -13.55 19.23
C ASP A 141 13.14 -14.80 18.42
N VAL A 142 11.84 -14.97 18.15
CA VAL A 142 11.31 -16.10 17.35
C VAL A 142 11.92 -16.16 15.93
N PHE A 143 12.29 -15.01 15.38
CA PHE A 143 12.86 -14.92 14.04
C PHE A 143 14.34 -15.30 13.96
N GLU A 144 15.04 -15.48 15.09
CA GLU A 144 16.47 -15.85 15.11
C GLU A 144 16.68 -17.37 15.14
N VAL A 145 15.67 -18.13 15.59
CA VAL A 145 15.70 -19.60 15.69
C VAL A 145 15.68 -20.27 14.31
N VAL A 146 15.36 -19.55 13.23
CA VAL A 146 15.31 -20.08 11.86
C VAL A 146 16.70 -20.12 11.20
N GLU A 147 17.69 -19.35 11.68
CA GLU A 147 19.04 -19.29 11.10
C GLU A 147 20.15 -19.85 12.01
N GLY A 148 19.89 -20.11 13.29
CA GLY A 148 20.88 -20.57 14.27
C GLY A 148 20.60 -21.98 14.78
N SER A 149 21.60 -22.85 14.67
CA SER A 149 21.66 -24.17 15.31
C SER A 149 21.18 -24.18 16.77
N SER A 150 20.42 -25.21 17.10
CA SER A 150 19.82 -25.53 18.38
C SER A 150 20.80 -25.48 19.56
N GLU A 151 20.73 -24.45 20.41
CA GLU A 151 21.08 -24.56 21.84
C GLU A 151 20.19 -23.67 22.72
N GLY A 152 19.33 -24.36 23.50
CA GLY A 152 18.90 -24.04 24.87
C GLY A 152 18.43 -22.63 25.26
N LYS A 153 17.11 -22.51 25.48
CA LYS A 153 16.56 -21.97 26.75
C LYS A 153 15.12 -22.43 26.96
N GLU A 154 14.91 -23.18 28.03
CA GLU A 154 13.62 -23.69 28.47
C GLU A 154 12.68 -22.55 28.89
N GLY A 155 11.55 -22.44 28.21
CA GLY A 155 10.39 -21.68 28.65
C GLY A 155 9.16 -22.60 28.61
N LYS A 156 8.55 -22.86 29.78
CA LYS A 156 7.32 -23.63 29.95
C LYS A 156 6.22 -23.16 28.97
N ASN A 157 5.83 -24.02 28.04
CA ASN A 157 4.43 -24.36 27.69
C ASN A 157 4.38 -25.34 26.52
N GLY A 158 3.64 -26.44 26.69
CA GLY A 158 3.26 -27.39 25.64
C GLY A 158 4.25 -28.53 25.44
N ALA A 159 3.77 -29.77 25.54
CA ALA A 159 4.53 -30.97 25.20
C ALA A 159 4.93 -30.94 23.72
N VAL A 160 6.17 -30.56 23.44
CA VAL A 160 6.75 -30.65 22.09
C VAL A 160 7.27 -32.08 21.92
N THR A 161 6.70 -32.81 20.97
CA THR A 161 7.27 -34.08 20.49
C THR A 161 8.64 -33.79 19.85
N PRO A 162 9.70 -34.54 20.19
CA PRO A 162 11.02 -34.32 19.59
C PRO A 162 10.95 -34.45 18.06
N GLY A 163 11.29 -33.37 17.33
CA GLY A 163 11.36 -33.35 15.87
C GLY A 163 10.29 -32.53 15.14
N THR A 164 9.25 -32.01 15.81
CA THR A 164 8.26 -31.12 15.16
C THR A 164 8.59 -29.66 15.41
N PRO A 165 8.64 -28.78 14.38
CA PRO A 165 8.84 -27.35 14.59
C PRO A 165 7.75 -26.74 15.47
N PRO A 166 8.06 -25.74 16.31
CA PRO A 166 7.06 -25.06 17.14
C PRO A 166 6.03 -24.33 16.26
N ASN A 167 4.79 -24.15 16.75
CA ASN A 167 3.73 -23.44 16.02
C ASN A 167 4.14 -22.05 15.54
N ALA A 168 5.07 -21.38 16.25
CA ALA A 168 5.63 -20.10 15.85
C ALA A 168 6.29 -20.12 14.45
N ALA A 169 6.89 -21.25 14.05
CA ALA A 169 7.47 -21.42 12.72
C ALA A 169 6.42 -21.41 11.59
N TYR A 170 5.15 -21.64 11.92
CA TYR A 170 4.03 -21.70 10.98
C TYR A 170 3.09 -20.48 11.04
N SER A 171 3.44 -19.47 11.84
CA SER A 171 2.58 -18.30 12.07
C SER A 171 2.25 -17.54 10.79
N VAL A 172 3.24 -17.30 9.92
CA VAL A 172 3.06 -16.61 8.63
C VAL A 172 2.16 -17.42 7.69
N GLN A 173 2.37 -18.73 7.63
CA GLN A 173 1.61 -19.65 6.80
C GLN A 173 0.15 -19.70 7.26
N ALA A 174 -0.11 -19.73 8.57
CA ALA A 174 -1.46 -19.65 9.12
C ALA A 174 -2.16 -18.34 8.70
N GLN A 175 -1.46 -17.21 8.77
CA GLN A 175 -1.99 -15.90 8.32
C GLN A 175 -2.32 -15.90 6.83
N ALA A 176 -1.46 -16.49 5.99
CA ALA A 176 -1.66 -16.57 4.54
C ALA A 176 -2.86 -17.46 4.19
N VAL A 177 -2.98 -18.63 4.80
CA VAL A 177 -4.11 -19.55 4.60
C VAL A 177 -5.43 -18.89 5.02
N LEU A 178 -5.44 -18.22 6.17
CA LEU A 178 -6.61 -17.43 6.60
C LEU A 178 -6.94 -16.32 5.61
N ALA A 179 -5.93 -15.63 5.05
CA ALA A 179 -6.14 -14.55 4.10
C ALA A 179 -6.85 -15.00 2.82
N GLU A 180 -6.57 -16.22 2.37
CA GLU A 180 -7.16 -16.80 1.16
C GLU A 180 -8.54 -17.41 1.39
N ILE A 181 -8.73 -18.09 2.51
CA ILE A 181 -9.89 -18.98 2.72
C ILE A 181 -11.01 -18.33 3.54
N LEU A 182 -10.68 -17.46 4.50
CA LEU A 182 -11.62 -17.12 5.55
C LEU A 182 -12.87 -16.41 5.04
N ALA A 183 -12.71 -15.41 4.18
CA ALA A 183 -13.83 -14.63 3.67
C ALA A 183 -14.82 -15.47 2.84
N PRO A 184 -14.39 -16.25 1.81
CA PRO A 184 -15.32 -17.08 1.04
C PRO A 184 -15.94 -18.22 1.88
N LEU A 185 -15.20 -18.79 2.85
CA LEU A 185 -15.75 -19.80 3.76
C LEU A 185 -16.89 -19.21 4.60
N LEU A 186 -16.70 -18.03 5.18
CA LEU A 186 -17.68 -17.39 6.04
C LEU A 186 -18.93 -16.97 5.26
N ASP A 187 -18.77 -16.47 4.02
CA ASP A 187 -19.87 -16.02 3.16
C ASP A 187 -20.86 -17.15 2.85
N VAL A 188 -20.37 -18.37 2.63
CA VAL A 188 -21.21 -19.54 2.32
C VAL A 188 -21.68 -20.26 3.58
N SER A 189 -20.84 -20.38 4.61
CA SER A 189 -21.15 -21.16 5.82
C SER A 189 -22.10 -20.45 6.80
N TYR A 190 -22.13 -19.12 6.77
CA TYR A 190 -22.95 -18.32 7.67
C TYR A 190 -23.98 -17.51 6.88
N GLY A 191 -25.24 -17.91 7.00
CA GLY A 191 -26.36 -17.17 6.41
C GLY A 191 -26.53 -15.77 7.00
N SER A 192 -27.41 -14.97 6.38
CA SER A 192 -27.63 -13.56 6.73
C SER A 192 -28.04 -13.30 8.19
N GLN A 193 -28.65 -14.28 8.86
CA GLN A 193 -29.10 -14.21 10.26
C GLN A 193 -27.96 -14.44 11.27
N GLU A 194 -26.83 -14.99 10.83
CA GLU A 194 -25.72 -15.42 11.70
C GLU A 194 -24.53 -14.43 11.68
N LYS A 195 -24.73 -13.24 11.10
CA LYS A 195 -23.69 -12.20 10.95
C LYS A 195 -23.04 -11.80 12.26
N GLU A 196 -23.78 -11.79 13.38
CA GLU A 196 -23.21 -11.47 14.70
C GLU A 196 -22.21 -12.53 15.19
N ARG A 197 -22.46 -13.81 14.91
CA ARG A 197 -21.50 -14.88 15.24
C ARG A 197 -20.22 -14.70 14.44
N VAL A 198 -20.34 -14.36 13.16
CA VAL A 198 -19.18 -14.06 12.30
C VAL A 198 -18.38 -12.87 12.86
N VAL A 199 -19.05 -11.79 13.27
CA VAL A 199 -18.37 -10.63 13.88
C VAL A 199 -17.61 -11.02 15.13
N THR A 200 -18.17 -11.86 16.01
CA THR A 200 -17.49 -12.34 17.22
C THR A 200 -16.23 -13.15 16.86
N LEU A 201 -16.33 -14.09 15.91
CA LEU A 201 -15.19 -14.87 15.44
C LEU A 201 -14.08 -13.97 14.88
N LEU A 202 -14.46 -13.01 14.03
CA LEU A 202 -13.52 -12.07 13.44
C LEU A 202 -12.89 -11.13 14.47
N THR A 203 -13.64 -10.70 15.50
CA THR A 203 -13.09 -9.86 16.57
C THR A 203 -11.99 -10.60 17.33
N ASN A 204 -12.20 -11.89 17.62
CA ASN A 204 -11.18 -12.73 18.26
C ASN A 204 -9.96 -12.95 17.36
N LEU A 205 -10.18 -13.14 16.06
CA LEU A 205 -9.09 -13.22 15.08
C LEU A 205 -8.29 -11.91 15.00
N MET A 206 -8.98 -10.77 14.94
CA MET A 206 -8.33 -9.46 14.84
C MET A 206 -7.41 -9.17 16.03
N TYR A 207 -7.72 -9.68 17.22
CA TYR A 207 -6.82 -9.59 18.38
C TYR A 207 -5.44 -10.21 18.13
N ASN A 208 -5.35 -11.27 17.32
CA ASN A 208 -4.10 -11.90 16.89
C ASN A 208 -3.52 -11.29 15.61
N VAL A 209 -4.30 -10.55 14.82
CA VAL A 209 -3.85 -9.95 13.53
C VAL A 209 -3.31 -8.53 13.72
N THR A 210 -4.00 -7.70 14.48
CA THR A 210 -3.69 -6.27 14.69
C THR A 210 -2.25 -6.02 15.17
N PRO A 211 -1.65 -6.83 16.07
CA PRO A 211 -0.25 -6.64 16.48
C PRO A 211 0.76 -6.69 15.33
N TYR A 212 0.55 -7.60 14.36
CA TYR A 212 1.41 -7.69 13.18
C TYR A 212 1.25 -6.48 12.26
N LEU A 213 0.04 -5.89 12.19
CA LEU A 213 -0.21 -4.68 11.42
C LEU A 213 0.33 -3.40 12.08
N LYS A 214 0.69 -3.45 13.37
CA LYS A 214 1.36 -2.35 14.10
C LYS A 214 2.88 -2.41 14.03
N ASN A 215 3.44 -3.58 13.73
CA ASN A 215 4.89 -3.78 13.73
C ASN A 215 5.46 -3.58 12.30
N HIS A 216 6.34 -2.60 12.14
CA HIS A 216 6.93 -2.23 10.86
C HIS A 216 8.41 -2.69 10.72
N THR A 217 8.84 -3.69 11.49
CA THR A 217 10.21 -4.24 11.45
C THR A 217 10.42 -5.20 10.27
N ILE A 218 11.67 -5.30 9.79
CA ILE A 218 12.03 -6.11 8.60
C ILE A 218 11.61 -7.57 8.76
N LYS A 219 11.83 -8.12 9.97
CA LYS A 219 11.47 -9.50 10.32
C LYS A 219 9.96 -9.76 10.19
N ASN A 220 9.13 -8.73 10.37
CA ASN A 220 7.67 -8.81 10.34
C ASN A 220 7.06 -8.63 8.92
N ILE A 221 7.84 -8.35 7.87
CA ILE A 221 7.30 -8.03 6.53
C ILE A 221 6.32 -9.09 6.02
N ALA A 222 6.65 -10.37 6.18
CA ALA A 222 5.83 -11.47 5.69
C ALA A 222 4.48 -11.52 6.40
N SER A 223 4.47 -11.43 7.74
CA SER A 223 3.25 -11.37 8.54
C SER A 223 2.43 -10.12 8.27
N PHE A 224 3.06 -8.94 8.20
CA PHE A 224 2.38 -7.69 7.85
C PHE A 224 1.66 -7.81 6.51
N THR A 225 2.30 -8.44 5.51
CA THR A 225 1.74 -8.63 4.17
C THR A 225 0.55 -9.58 4.20
N ALA A 226 0.69 -10.76 4.83
CA ALA A 226 -0.39 -11.74 4.95
C ALA A 226 -1.59 -11.19 5.74
N CYS A 227 -1.34 -10.50 6.85
CA CYS A 227 -2.38 -9.83 7.63
C CYS A 227 -3.06 -8.68 6.87
N SER A 228 -2.33 -7.94 6.03
CA SER A 228 -2.91 -6.91 5.17
C SER A 228 -3.85 -7.54 4.12
N GLN A 229 -3.45 -8.64 3.50
CA GLN A 229 -4.28 -9.39 2.56
C GLN A 229 -5.55 -9.93 3.23
N LEU A 230 -5.42 -10.53 4.42
CA LEU A 230 -6.53 -11.03 5.21
C LEU A 230 -7.55 -9.93 5.51
N LEU A 231 -7.08 -8.80 6.02
CA LEU A 231 -7.95 -7.68 6.34
C LEU A 231 -8.61 -7.10 5.08
N ALA A 232 -7.90 -7.01 3.96
CA ALA A 232 -8.48 -6.57 2.69
C ALA A 232 -9.61 -7.50 2.23
N SER A 233 -9.39 -8.83 2.27
CA SER A 233 -10.38 -9.86 1.93
C SER A 233 -11.64 -9.74 2.79
N LEU A 234 -11.48 -9.59 4.11
CA LEU A 234 -12.60 -9.41 5.04
C LEU A 234 -13.33 -8.08 4.86
N SER A 235 -12.61 -7.01 4.52
CA SER A 235 -13.16 -5.65 4.44
C SER A 235 -14.20 -5.46 3.34
N GLY A 236 -14.17 -6.31 2.29
CA GLY A 236 -15.16 -6.29 1.21
C GLY A 236 -16.58 -6.66 1.65
N TYR A 237 -16.72 -7.25 2.84
CA TYR A 237 -18.00 -7.67 3.40
C TYR A 237 -18.46 -6.67 4.47
N GLN A 238 -19.43 -5.81 4.16
CA GLN A 238 -19.85 -4.71 5.04
C GLN A 238 -20.21 -5.15 6.48
N TYR A 239 -20.77 -6.35 6.66
CA TYR A 239 -21.15 -6.85 7.99
C TYR A 239 -19.95 -7.16 8.90
N THR A 240 -18.76 -7.39 8.34
CA THR A 240 -17.53 -7.66 9.11
C THR A 240 -16.96 -6.39 9.73
N ARG A 241 -17.36 -5.21 9.25
CA ARG A 241 -16.81 -3.90 9.61
C ARG A 241 -16.71 -3.65 11.11
N LYS A 242 -17.67 -4.14 11.90
CA LYS A 242 -17.68 -3.99 13.36
C LYS A 242 -16.46 -4.64 14.03
N ALA A 243 -15.89 -5.69 13.43
CA ALA A 243 -14.74 -6.40 13.97
C ALA A 243 -13.40 -5.67 13.78
N TRP A 244 -13.26 -4.83 12.75
CA TRP A 244 -11.96 -4.27 12.36
C TRP A 244 -11.92 -2.73 12.25
N ARG A 245 -13.06 -2.03 12.12
CA ARG A 245 -13.10 -0.58 11.88
C ARG A 245 -12.22 0.22 12.83
N LYS A 246 -12.32 -0.06 14.13
CA LYS A 246 -11.61 0.70 15.16
C LYS A 246 -10.10 0.54 14.99
N ASP A 247 -9.64 -0.71 14.89
CA ASP A 247 -8.22 -1.02 14.73
C ASP A 247 -7.65 -0.40 13.45
N VAL A 248 -8.39 -0.44 12.34
CA VAL A 248 -7.96 0.17 11.07
C VAL A 248 -7.91 1.69 11.14
N LEU A 249 -8.87 2.34 11.82
CA LEU A 249 -8.83 3.79 12.01
C LEU A 249 -7.63 4.20 12.88
N ASP A 250 -7.34 3.43 13.93
CA ASP A 250 -6.18 3.64 14.79
C ASP A 250 -4.88 3.44 14.00
N LEU A 251 -4.78 2.39 13.17
CA LEU A 251 -3.66 2.13 12.27
C LEU A 251 -3.48 3.25 11.24
N LEU A 252 -4.57 3.72 10.60
CA LEU A 252 -4.52 4.84 9.65
C LEU A 252 -3.93 6.08 10.31
N LEU A 253 -4.28 6.36 11.56
CA LEU A 253 -3.82 7.53 12.32
C LEU A 253 -2.44 7.33 12.97
N ASP A 254 -1.88 6.12 12.94
CA ASP A 254 -0.57 5.82 13.51
C ASP A 254 0.55 6.56 12.76
N PRO A 255 1.53 7.18 13.46
CA PRO A 255 2.66 7.87 12.81
C PRO A 255 3.47 7.00 11.85
N ALA A 256 3.55 5.69 12.11
CA ALA A 256 4.27 4.71 11.29
C ALA A 256 3.42 4.14 10.15
N PHE A 257 2.15 4.56 9.97
CA PHE A 257 1.25 4.01 8.95
C PHE A 257 1.90 3.85 7.56
N PHE A 258 2.62 4.87 7.08
CA PHE A 258 3.25 4.83 5.75
C PHE A 258 4.57 4.03 5.70
N GLN A 259 4.99 3.37 6.79
CA GLN A 259 6.18 2.51 6.87
C GLN A 259 5.86 1.06 6.47
N MET A 260 5.30 0.85 5.28
CA MET A 260 4.98 -0.50 4.77
C MET A 260 5.70 -0.80 3.45
N THR A 261 5.80 -2.08 3.10
CA THR A 261 6.33 -2.47 1.79
C THR A 261 5.36 -2.12 0.67
N PRO A 262 5.86 -1.79 -0.55
CA PRO A 262 5.04 -1.57 -1.73
C PRO A 262 4.00 -2.64 -2.03
N ALA A 263 4.31 -3.91 -1.73
CA ALA A 263 3.43 -5.05 -1.97
C ALA A 263 2.12 -4.97 -1.15
N CYS A 264 2.11 -4.24 -0.04
CA CYS A 264 0.92 -4.08 0.80
C CYS A 264 -0.05 -3.01 0.28
N LEU A 265 0.38 -2.14 -0.63
CA LEU A 265 -0.40 -0.98 -1.06
C LEU A 265 -1.74 -1.32 -1.73
N PRO A 266 -1.84 -2.36 -2.59
CA PRO A 266 -3.13 -2.76 -3.13
C PRO A 266 -4.13 -3.15 -2.03
N TYR A 267 -3.67 -3.87 -1.00
CA TYR A 267 -4.51 -4.27 0.13
C TYR A 267 -4.97 -3.05 0.94
N TRP A 268 -4.05 -2.16 1.30
CA TRP A 268 -4.40 -0.96 2.06
C TRP A 268 -5.27 0.02 1.27
N ARG A 269 -5.16 0.05 -0.05
CA ARG A 269 -6.09 0.78 -0.90
C ARG A 269 -7.52 0.27 -0.72
N THR A 270 -7.73 -1.05 -0.82
CA THR A 270 -9.04 -1.69 -0.62
C THR A 270 -9.56 -1.47 0.80
N ILE A 271 -8.71 -1.65 1.82
CA ILE A 271 -9.10 -1.48 3.23
C ILE A 271 -9.57 -0.06 3.52
N ILE A 272 -8.81 0.95 3.07
CA ILE A 272 -9.15 2.36 3.33
C ILE A 272 -10.39 2.80 2.56
N ASP A 273 -10.57 2.33 1.33
CA ASP A 273 -11.80 2.58 0.59
C ASP A 273 -13.02 2.01 1.33
N ASN A 274 -12.98 0.73 1.71
CA ASN A 274 -14.04 0.07 2.46
C ASN A 274 -14.29 0.71 3.85
N LEU A 275 -13.24 1.21 4.52
CA LEU A 275 -13.36 1.94 5.79
C LEU A 275 -14.25 3.19 5.64
N MET A 276 -14.07 3.92 4.53
CA MET A 276 -14.68 5.22 4.29
C MET A 276 -16.05 5.11 3.58
N THR A 277 -16.17 4.25 2.59
CA THR A 277 -17.35 4.14 1.71
C THR A 277 -18.57 3.59 2.44
N HIS A 278 -18.38 2.70 3.42
CA HIS A 278 -19.49 2.13 4.19
C HIS A 278 -19.96 3.00 5.37
N ASP A 279 -19.45 4.25 5.51
CA ASP A 279 -19.82 5.17 6.60
C ASP A 279 -19.45 6.63 6.32
N ASN A 280 -20.46 7.41 5.95
CA ASN A 280 -20.34 8.83 5.61
C ASN A 280 -19.84 9.72 6.77
N THR A 281 -19.78 9.22 8.01
CA THR A 281 -19.25 10.00 9.15
C THR A 281 -17.73 9.96 9.21
N THR A 282 -17.11 8.83 8.84
CA THR A 282 -15.65 8.62 8.99
C THR A 282 -14.82 9.64 8.21
N PHE A 283 -15.20 9.89 6.95
CA PHE A 283 -14.49 10.85 6.11
C PHE A 283 -14.62 12.28 6.66
N ARG A 284 -15.82 12.65 7.11
CA ARG A 284 -16.08 13.95 7.73
C ARG A 284 -15.31 14.12 9.04
N ASP A 285 -15.23 13.08 9.87
CA ASP A 285 -14.47 13.11 11.11
C ASP A 285 -12.97 13.30 10.85
N LEU A 286 -12.43 12.66 9.80
CA LEU A 286 -11.05 12.89 9.36
C LEU A 286 -10.85 14.35 8.92
N MET A 287 -11.76 14.90 8.11
CA MET A 287 -11.72 16.30 7.68
C MET A 287 -11.73 17.27 8.88
N ASN A 288 -12.56 17.02 9.88
CA ASN A 288 -12.62 17.82 11.11
C ASN A 288 -11.31 17.79 11.90
N ARG A 289 -10.62 16.64 11.95
CA ARG A 289 -9.29 16.54 12.58
C ARG A 289 -8.23 17.37 11.85
N VAL A 290 -8.31 17.50 10.52
CA VAL A 290 -7.40 18.36 9.75
C VAL A 290 -7.58 19.85 10.12
N SER A 291 -8.81 20.28 10.45
CA SER A 291 -9.09 21.63 10.97
C SER A 291 -8.56 21.85 12.38
N MET A 292 -8.89 20.91 13.28
CA MET A 292 -8.74 21.06 14.73
C MET A 292 -7.31 21.04 15.25
N ALA A 293 -6.29 20.93 14.38
CA ALA A 293 -4.89 21.11 14.74
C ALA A 293 -4.53 22.58 15.11
N GLN A 294 -5.52 23.38 15.50
CA GLN A 294 -5.38 24.70 16.13
C GLN A 294 -6.20 24.68 17.43
N GLY A 295 -5.55 24.28 18.53
CA GLY A 295 -5.97 24.55 19.91
C GLY A 295 -7.39 24.12 20.34
N SER A 296 -7.55 22.90 20.83
CA SER A 296 -8.66 22.59 21.76
C SER A 296 -8.30 21.61 22.89
N GLY A 297 -7.01 21.52 23.24
CA GLY A 297 -6.56 20.76 24.40
C GLY A 297 -5.53 21.57 25.15
N ILE A 298 -5.64 21.61 26.47
CA ILE A 298 -4.63 22.15 27.40
C ILE A 298 -3.40 21.21 27.32
N SER A 299 -2.66 21.28 26.21
CA SER A 299 -1.38 20.59 26.03
C SER A 299 -0.29 21.58 26.38
N ILE A 300 -0.05 21.76 27.67
CA ILE A 300 1.00 22.64 28.22
C ILE A 300 2.42 22.12 27.83
N PHE A 301 2.52 20.92 27.25
CA PHE A 301 3.78 20.22 26.99
C PHE A 301 4.06 19.90 25.51
N SER A 302 3.19 20.23 24.54
CA SER A 302 3.48 20.04 23.11
C SER A 302 4.07 21.30 22.48
N SER A 303 5.13 21.16 21.69
CA SER A 303 5.70 22.27 20.93
C SER A 303 4.85 22.61 19.70
N LYS A 304 4.88 23.88 19.26
CA LYS A 304 4.25 24.30 17.99
C LYS A 304 4.75 23.49 16.79
N GLU A 305 6.01 23.08 16.81
CA GLU A 305 6.61 22.25 15.76
C GLU A 305 5.94 20.87 15.69
N GLN A 306 5.65 20.26 16.84
CA GLN A 306 4.95 18.98 16.90
C GLN A 306 3.51 19.07 16.37
N GLU A 307 2.81 20.18 16.65
CA GLU A 307 1.47 20.43 16.10
C GLU A 307 1.50 20.55 14.56
N TYR A 308 2.50 21.23 14.01
CA TYR A 308 2.67 21.33 12.56
C TYR A 308 2.97 19.99 11.90
N GLU A 309 3.80 19.15 12.53
CA GLU A 309 4.06 17.80 12.03
C GLU A 309 2.80 16.93 12.07
N GLN A 310 2.03 16.99 13.16
CA GLN A 310 0.74 16.29 13.24
C GLN A 310 -0.23 16.74 12.14
N LYS A 311 -0.33 18.05 11.90
CA LYS A 311 -1.16 18.61 10.81
C LYS A 311 -0.68 18.15 9.44
N ALA A 312 0.63 18.15 9.18
CA ALA A 312 1.20 17.64 7.94
C ALA A 312 0.85 16.16 7.73
N GLN A 313 0.99 15.32 8.76
CA GLN A 313 0.64 13.90 8.66
C GLN A 313 -0.87 13.67 8.45
N LEU A 314 -1.74 14.50 9.03
CA LEU A 314 -3.19 14.44 8.76
C LEU A 314 -3.53 14.82 7.31
N LEU A 315 -2.90 15.86 6.76
CA LEU A 315 -3.03 16.23 5.34
C LEU A 315 -2.55 15.09 4.42
N LYS A 316 -1.43 14.45 4.77
CA LYS A 316 -0.95 13.26 4.06
C LYS A 316 -1.99 12.13 4.09
N ARG A 317 -2.61 11.84 5.24
CA ARG A 317 -3.67 10.82 5.33
C ARG A 317 -4.91 11.18 4.53
N LEU A 318 -5.33 12.44 4.56
CA LEU A 318 -6.43 12.93 3.73
C LEU A 318 -6.16 12.68 2.24
N ALA A 319 -4.95 13.03 1.77
CA ALA A 319 -4.55 12.74 0.40
C ALA A 319 -4.59 11.22 0.11
N PHE A 320 -4.14 10.37 1.02
CA PHE A 320 -4.15 8.93 0.81
C PHE A 320 -5.58 8.37 0.72
N VAL A 321 -6.48 8.84 1.58
CA VAL A 321 -7.89 8.45 1.58
C VAL A 321 -8.57 8.82 0.26
N ILE A 322 -8.37 10.05 -0.23
CA ILE A 322 -8.91 10.48 -1.52
C ILE A 322 -8.30 9.65 -2.67
N LEU A 323 -7.02 9.28 -2.58
CA LEU A 323 -6.39 8.44 -3.61
C LEU A 323 -7.01 7.04 -3.68
N CYS A 324 -7.43 6.47 -2.54
CA CYS A 324 -7.94 5.11 -2.48
C CYS A 324 -9.36 4.97 -3.06
N SER A 325 -10.16 6.05 -2.97
CA SER A 325 -11.56 6.11 -3.38
C SER A 325 -11.76 5.94 -4.88
N GLU A 326 -13.01 5.89 -5.35
CA GLU A 326 -13.41 6.02 -6.76
C GLU A 326 -13.29 7.48 -7.27
N THR A 327 -13.33 7.66 -8.60
CA THR A 327 -13.21 8.98 -9.24
C THR A 327 -14.43 9.81 -8.86
N ASP A 328 -14.24 11.07 -8.49
CA ASP A 328 -15.30 11.97 -8.05
C ASP A 328 -16.10 11.53 -6.82
N GLN A 329 -15.68 10.47 -6.10
CA GLN A 329 -16.42 9.99 -4.91
C GLN A 329 -16.64 11.08 -3.86
N TYR A 330 -15.66 11.97 -3.68
CA TYR A 330 -15.72 13.07 -2.71
C TYR A 330 -16.06 14.44 -3.31
N HIS A 331 -16.62 14.52 -4.54
CA HIS A 331 -16.92 15.79 -5.19
C HIS A 331 -17.82 16.73 -4.35
N LYS A 332 -18.76 16.17 -3.57
CA LYS A 332 -19.64 16.95 -2.68
C LYS A 332 -18.90 17.64 -1.54
N TYR A 333 -17.77 17.08 -1.12
CA TYR A 333 -16.93 17.64 -0.07
C TYR A 333 -15.85 18.59 -0.61
N MET A 334 -15.78 18.81 -1.93
CA MET A 334 -14.75 19.65 -2.54
C MET A 334 -14.67 21.07 -1.96
N PRO A 335 -15.78 21.80 -1.71
CA PRO A 335 -15.70 23.12 -1.08
C PRO A 335 -15.02 23.08 0.29
N GLU A 336 -15.38 22.09 1.11
CA GLU A 336 -14.78 21.90 2.44
C GLU A 336 -13.30 21.50 2.32
N ILE A 337 -12.95 20.57 1.41
CA ILE A 337 -11.55 20.20 1.14
C ILE A 337 -10.74 21.43 0.75
N GLN A 338 -11.26 22.28 -0.13
CA GLN A 338 -10.61 23.51 -0.58
C GLN A 338 -10.36 24.47 0.57
N GLU A 339 -11.36 24.69 1.41
CA GLU A 339 -11.25 25.51 2.62
C GLU A 339 -10.13 24.98 3.54
N ARG A 340 -10.09 23.68 3.83
CA ARG A 340 -9.05 23.08 4.69
C ARG A 340 -7.64 23.23 4.13
N LEU A 341 -7.48 23.09 2.82
CA LEU A 341 -6.18 23.29 2.16
C LEU A 341 -5.77 24.77 2.19
N ALA A 342 -6.70 25.68 1.90
CA ALA A 342 -6.45 27.11 1.95
C ALA A 342 -6.08 27.59 3.36
N ASP A 343 -6.80 27.14 4.39
CA ASP A 343 -6.50 27.48 5.79
C ASP A 343 -5.13 26.96 6.23
N SER A 344 -4.68 25.83 5.66
CA SER A 344 -3.34 25.29 5.94
C SER A 344 -2.22 26.10 5.30
N LEU A 345 -2.52 26.85 4.23
CA LEU A 345 -1.56 27.74 3.55
C LEU A 345 -1.53 29.15 4.16
N ARG A 346 -2.64 29.60 4.77
CA ARG A 346 -2.78 30.95 5.37
C ARG A 346 -2.15 31.11 6.76
N LEU A 347 -1.22 30.24 7.14
CA LEU A 347 -0.54 30.34 8.43
C LEU A 347 0.30 31.64 8.49
N PRO A 348 0.50 32.26 9.67
CA PRO A 348 1.25 33.52 9.81
C PRO A 348 2.68 33.47 9.27
N GLN A 349 3.26 32.27 9.21
CA GLN A 349 4.57 31.98 8.66
C GLN A 349 4.47 30.73 7.78
N VAL A 350 5.28 30.68 6.73
CA VAL A 350 5.33 29.52 5.84
C VAL A 350 5.93 28.33 6.58
N ILE A 351 5.19 27.22 6.62
CA ILE A 351 5.64 25.95 7.21
C ILE A 351 5.87 24.94 6.07
N PRO A 352 7.13 24.68 5.67
CA PRO A 352 7.42 23.88 4.48
C PRO A 352 6.87 22.44 4.53
N SER A 353 6.84 21.83 5.73
CA SER A 353 6.30 20.48 5.91
C SER A 353 4.80 20.41 5.63
N ILE A 354 4.02 21.41 6.05
CA ILE A 354 2.58 21.50 5.79
C ILE A 354 2.32 21.76 4.31
N GLN A 355 2.99 22.76 3.73
CA GLN A 355 2.80 23.15 2.34
C GLN A 355 3.16 22.02 1.38
N ALA A 356 4.20 21.23 1.69
CA ALA A 356 4.55 20.04 0.93
C ALA A 356 3.40 19.00 0.91
N GLN A 357 2.66 18.84 2.01
CA GLN A 357 1.50 17.94 2.06
C GLN A 357 0.26 18.54 1.39
N VAL A 358 0.08 19.86 1.40
CA VAL A 358 -0.96 20.52 0.59
C VAL A 358 -0.72 20.27 -0.90
N PHE A 359 0.53 20.36 -1.38
CA PHE A 359 0.86 20.02 -2.77
C PHE A 359 0.66 18.53 -3.08
N LEU A 360 0.87 17.65 -2.12
CA LEU A 360 0.50 16.24 -2.26
C LEU A 360 -1.02 16.08 -2.41
N CYS A 361 -1.83 16.77 -1.60
CA CYS A 361 -3.29 16.79 -1.73
C CYS A 361 -3.70 17.28 -3.12
N PHE A 362 -3.14 18.40 -3.61
CA PHE A 362 -3.43 18.88 -4.96
C PHE A 362 -3.10 17.83 -6.03
N ARG A 363 -1.94 17.17 -5.94
CA ARG A 363 -1.58 16.09 -6.89
C ARG A 363 -2.62 14.97 -6.90
N VAL A 364 -3.08 14.54 -5.73
CA VAL A 364 -4.12 13.50 -5.63
C VAL A 364 -5.45 14.00 -6.19
N LEU A 365 -5.86 15.23 -5.87
CA LEU A 365 -7.11 15.80 -6.36
C LEU A 365 -7.12 15.90 -7.89
N LEU A 366 -6.01 16.32 -8.51
CA LEU A 366 -5.88 16.34 -9.97
C LEU A 366 -5.94 14.94 -10.63
N LEU A 367 -5.68 13.87 -9.87
CA LEU A 367 -5.78 12.48 -10.34
C LEU A 367 -7.16 11.86 -10.10
N ARG A 368 -7.89 12.30 -9.07
CA ARG A 368 -9.14 11.67 -8.62
C ARG A 368 -10.40 12.49 -8.91
N MET A 369 -10.26 13.78 -9.17
CA MET A 369 -11.38 14.67 -9.50
C MET A 369 -11.41 14.96 -10.99
N SER A 370 -12.61 14.92 -11.57
CA SER A 370 -12.86 15.36 -12.93
C SER A 370 -12.56 16.86 -13.10
N PRO A 371 -12.23 17.32 -14.32
CA PRO A 371 -11.76 18.68 -14.57
C PRO A 371 -12.69 19.77 -14.02
N GLN A 372 -14.01 19.58 -14.12
CA GLN A 372 -15.00 20.53 -13.62
C GLN A 372 -14.87 20.78 -12.12
N HIS A 373 -14.58 19.75 -11.32
CA HIS A 373 -14.49 19.84 -9.86
C HIS A 373 -13.13 20.39 -9.40
N ALA A 374 -12.08 20.27 -10.22
CA ALA A 374 -10.75 20.81 -9.93
C ALA A 374 -10.60 22.30 -10.28
N THR A 375 -11.54 22.90 -11.02
CA THR A 375 -11.45 24.27 -11.56
C THR A 375 -11.04 25.32 -10.51
N SER A 376 -11.70 25.33 -9.35
CA SER A 376 -11.44 26.33 -8.31
C SER A 376 -10.11 26.13 -7.54
N LEU A 377 -9.40 25.03 -7.76
CA LEU A 377 -8.07 24.79 -7.16
C LEU A 377 -6.97 25.59 -7.86
N TRP A 378 -7.13 25.88 -9.16
CA TRP A 378 -6.04 26.40 -9.99
C TRP A 378 -5.47 27.74 -9.54
N PRO A 379 -6.26 28.75 -9.13
CA PRO A 379 -5.71 30.01 -8.65
C PRO A 379 -4.72 29.80 -7.49
N VAL A 380 -5.08 28.93 -6.54
CA VAL A 380 -4.24 28.60 -5.37
C VAL A 380 -3.04 27.76 -5.79
N ILE A 381 -3.23 26.73 -6.62
CA ILE A 381 -2.11 25.89 -7.12
C ILE A 381 -1.05 26.76 -7.80
N VAL A 382 -1.47 27.67 -8.67
CA VAL A 382 -0.55 28.51 -9.45
C VAL A 382 0.16 29.52 -8.55
N SER A 383 -0.56 30.21 -7.67
CA SER A 383 0.05 31.21 -6.77
C SER A 383 1.14 30.57 -5.90
N GLU A 384 0.84 29.42 -5.29
CA GLU A 384 1.77 28.73 -4.41
C GLU A 384 2.98 28.14 -5.15
N LEU A 385 2.77 27.57 -6.35
CA LEU A 385 3.88 27.09 -7.19
C LEU A 385 4.82 28.24 -7.58
N VAL A 386 4.25 29.39 -8.00
CA VAL A 386 5.03 30.57 -8.35
C VAL A 386 5.85 31.06 -7.15
N GLN A 387 5.26 31.13 -5.96
CA GLN A 387 5.98 31.53 -4.74
C GLN A 387 7.17 30.61 -4.44
N VAL A 388 6.98 29.29 -4.51
CA VAL A 388 8.07 28.33 -4.26
C VAL A 388 9.18 28.44 -5.30
N PHE A 389 8.83 28.60 -6.59
CA PHE A 389 9.84 28.76 -7.63
C PHE A 389 10.60 30.09 -7.52
N LEU A 390 9.91 31.19 -7.19
CA LEU A 390 10.57 32.47 -6.89
C LEU A 390 11.52 32.35 -5.70
N TYR A 391 11.15 31.62 -4.66
CA TYR A 391 12.04 31.34 -3.53
C TYR A 391 13.28 30.54 -3.96
N ILE A 392 13.12 29.51 -4.80
CA ILE A 392 14.26 28.76 -5.38
C ILE A 392 15.16 29.70 -6.18
N GLU A 393 14.59 30.56 -7.03
CA GLU A 393 15.34 31.55 -7.80
C GLU A 393 16.11 32.49 -6.88
N GLN A 394 15.51 32.99 -5.81
CA GLN A 394 16.16 33.85 -4.83
C GLN A 394 17.36 33.15 -4.18
N GLU A 395 17.17 31.94 -3.64
CA GLU A 395 18.26 31.15 -3.02
C GLU A 395 19.41 30.87 -4.02
N LEU A 396 19.09 30.70 -5.30
CA LEU A 396 20.10 30.54 -6.34
C LEU A 396 20.76 31.87 -6.74
N SER A 397 20.07 33.00 -6.57
CA SER A 397 20.52 34.34 -6.98
C SER A 397 21.24 35.14 -5.89
N THR A 398 21.31 34.67 -4.65
CA THR A 398 21.99 35.35 -3.51
C THR A 398 23.48 35.68 -3.71
N ASP A 399 24.09 35.27 -4.83
CA ASP A 399 25.45 35.65 -5.25
C ASP A 399 25.48 36.74 -6.38
N SER A 400 24.33 37.29 -6.81
CA SER A 400 24.21 38.22 -7.95
C SER A 400 23.42 39.50 -7.56
N GLU A 401 24.04 40.68 -7.71
CA GLU A 401 23.49 41.96 -7.24
C GLU A 401 22.24 42.46 -8.01
N GLU A 402 22.03 41.98 -9.24
CA GLU A 402 21.07 42.56 -10.20
C GLU A 402 19.61 42.07 -10.03
N PHE A 403 19.39 40.88 -9.46
CA PHE A 403 18.04 40.29 -9.29
C PHE A 403 17.34 40.72 -7.98
N SER A 404 18.04 41.50 -7.13
CA SER A 404 17.57 41.85 -5.79
C SER A 404 16.43 42.88 -5.77
N SER A 405 16.28 43.70 -6.81
CA SER A 405 15.31 44.82 -6.85
C SER A 405 13.88 44.38 -7.17
N HIS A 406 13.69 43.49 -8.14
CA HIS A 406 12.37 42.94 -8.51
C HIS A 406 11.77 42.04 -7.41
N ILE A 407 12.63 41.31 -6.70
CA ILE A 407 12.21 40.41 -5.59
C ILE A 407 11.89 41.21 -4.32
N LYS A 408 12.62 42.30 -4.03
CA LYS A 408 12.30 43.21 -2.90
C LYS A 408 10.88 43.77 -2.98
N LEU A 409 10.38 44.02 -4.19
CA LEU A 409 9.01 44.47 -4.43
C LEU A 409 7.97 43.38 -4.09
N LEU A 410 8.27 42.11 -4.40
CA LEU A 410 7.39 40.97 -4.12
C LEU A 410 7.44 40.52 -2.64
N SER A 411 8.61 40.58 -2.00
CA SER A 411 8.74 40.33 -0.55
C SER A 411 8.01 41.38 0.30
N ALA A 412 7.73 42.56 -0.26
CA ALA A 412 6.93 43.59 0.39
C ALA A 412 5.40 43.33 0.30
N LEU A 413 4.97 42.43 -0.60
CA LEU A 413 3.56 42.05 -0.77
C LEU A 413 3.13 40.90 0.14
N ASP A 414 4.05 40.04 0.58
CA ASP A 414 3.76 38.94 1.53
C ASP A 414 4.93 38.71 2.49
N SER A 415 4.82 39.29 3.70
CA SER A 415 5.83 39.20 4.76
C SER A 415 6.07 37.78 5.26
N SER A 416 5.16 36.83 5.01
CA SER A 416 5.22 35.47 5.57
C SER A 416 6.39 34.62 5.02
N TRP A 417 6.83 34.91 3.80
CA TRP A 417 7.97 34.26 3.13
C TRP A 417 9.31 34.96 3.42
N ALA A 418 9.29 36.24 3.80
CA ALA A 418 10.48 37.09 3.91
C ALA A 418 11.26 36.90 5.24
N VAL A 419 10.60 36.49 6.33
CA VAL A 419 11.19 36.49 7.68
C VAL A 419 12.26 35.40 7.90
N ASN A 420 12.32 34.38 7.05
CA ASN A 420 13.36 33.33 7.14
C ASN A 420 14.65 33.65 6.36
N ALA A 421 14.63 34.65 5.48
CA ALA A 421 15.81 35.03 4.70
C ALA A 421 16.84 35.86 5.51
N SER A 422 16.45 36.40 6.68
CA SER A 422 17.30 37.26 7.51
C SER A 422 18.15 36.50 8.54
N ASN A 423 17.85 35.24 8.84
CA ASN A 423 18.67 34.38 9.69
C ASN A 423 19.71 33.61 8.84
N GLY A 424 20.71 34.36 8.36
CA GLY A 424 21.77 33.96 7.42
C GLY A 424 22.70 32.81 7.81
N LEU A 425 22.29 31.89 8.69
CA LEU A 425 22.98 30.62 8.97
C LEU A 425 22.07 29.38 9.00
N GLN A 426 20.75 29.51 8.89
CA GLN A 426 19.80 28.38 9.01
C GLN A 426 18.93 28.12 7.76
N ALA A 427 18.95 29.00 6.76
CA ALA A 427 18.10 28.89 5.57
C ALA A 427 18.69 28.00 4.45
N HIS A 428 20.02 27.89 4.36
CA HIS A 428 20.66 27.15 3.27
C HIS A 428 20.54 25.63 3.47
N GLY A 429 19.69 24.98 2.68
CA GLY A 429 19.64 23.51 2.59
C GLY A 429 18.89 22.80 3.70
N HIS A 430 18.04 23.49 4.47
CA HIS A 430 17.19 22.86 5.49
C HIS A 430 16.31 21.76 4.85
N PRO A 431 16.27 20.54 5.41
CA PRO A 431 15.64 19.38 4.76
C PRO A 431 14.16 19.58 4.41
N HIS A 432 13.43 20.34 5.23
CA HIS A 432 12.00 20.61 5.00
C HIS A 432 11.77 21.54 3.80
N TRP A 433 12.68 22.50 3.55
CA TRP A 433 12.59 23.38 2.39
C TRP A 433 12.89 22.62 1.09
N LEU A 434 13.89 21.73 1.10
CA LEU A 434 14.16 20.82 -0.03
C LEU A 434 12.96 19.90 -0.32
N GLN A 435 12.27 19.44 0.72
CA GLN A 435 11.06 18.63 0.56
C GLN A 435 9.91 19.42 -0.08
N LEU A 436 9.73 20.69 0.29
CA LEU A 436 8.75 21.58 -0.33
C LEU A 436 9.07 21.84 -1.81
N GLN A 437 10.33 22.17 -2.12
CA GLN A 437 10.78 22.39 -3.50
C GLN A 437 10.53 21.15 -4.37
N LEU A 438 10.83 19.96 -3.85
CA LEU A 438 10.51 18.70 -4.51
C LEU A 438 9.00 18.50 -4.68
N ALA A 439 8.20 18.81 -3.67
CA ALA A 439 6.75 18.68 -3.76
C ALA A 439 6.17 19.59 -4.85
N ALA A 440 6.66 20.83 -4.95
CA ALA A 440 6.31 21.77 -6.02
C ALA A 440 6.70 21.23 -7.39
N ALA A 441 7.94 20.75 -7.54
CA ALA A 441 8.43 20.16 -8.78
C ALA A 441 7.57 18.95 -9.21
N LYS A 442 7.20 18.07 -8.27
CA LYS A 442 6.33 16.92 -8.56
C LYS A 442 4.89 17.30 -8.92
N LEU A 443 4.36 18.38 -8.36
CA LEU A 443 3.03 18.89 -8.70
C LEU A 443 3.03 19.48 -10.11
N LEU A 444 4.04 20.29 -10.44
CA LEU A 444 4.20 20.82 -11.79
C LEU A 444 4.46 19.70 -12.81
N ASP A 445 5.31 18.72 -12.49
CA ASP A 445 5.59 17.56 -13.34
C ASP A 445 4.31 16.77 -13.63
N LEU A 446 3.47 16.51 -12.61
CA LEU A 446 2.16 15.89 -12.81
C LEU A 446 1.29 16.71 -13.79
N ALA A 447 1.21 18.01 -13.58
CA ALA A 447 0.38 18.89 -14.41
C ALA A 447 0.85 18.93 -15.87
N LEU A 448 2.16 18.83 -16.10
CA LEU A 448 2.77 18.76 -17.43
C LEU A 448 2.56 17.39 -18.12
N LEU A 449 2.46 16.32 -17.34
CA LEU A 449 2.29 14.95 -17.83
C LEU A 449 0.84 14.59 -18.15
N LEU A 450 -0.12 15.17 -17.42
CA LEU A 450 -1.54 14.90 -17.63
C LEU A 450 -2.04 15.52 -18.94
N PRO A 451 -2.94 14.84 -19.68
CA PRO A 451 -3.47 15.36 -20.94
C PRO A 451 -4.20 16.70 -20.78
N ALA A 452 -4.17 17.54 -21.81
CA ALA A 452 -4.84 18.84 -21.80
C ALA A 452 -6.35 18.75 -21.52
N HIS A 453 -7.03 17.70 -21.98
CA HIS A 453 -8.45 17.49 -21.68
C HIS A 453 -8.72 17.15 -20.20
N ARG A 454 -7.73 16.64 -19.47
CA ARG A 454 -7.83 16.40 -18.02
C ARG A 454 -7.49 17.64 -17.20
N LEU A 455 -6.67 18.54 -17.73
CA LEU A 455 -6.29 19.80 -17.08
C LEU A 455 -6.41 21.00 -18.05
N PRO A 456 -7.63 21.34 -18.50
CA PRO A 456 -7.81 22.40 -19.49
C PRO A 456 -7.37 23.77 -18.95
N GLN A 457 -7.65 24.06 -17.67
CA GLN A 457 -7.26 25.33 -17.04
C GLN A 457 -5.73 25.46 -16.92
N PHE A 458 -5.00 24.37 -16.67
CA PHE A 458 -3.54 24.42 -16.59
C PHE A 458 -2.90 24.95 -17.88
N GLN A 459 -3.51 24.69 -19.04
CA GLN A 459 -3.00 25.18 -20.32
C GLN A 459 -2.92 26.72 -20.36
N MET A 460 -3.80 27.40 -19.63
CA MET A 460 -3.80 28.87 -19.51
C MET A 460 -2.64 29.40 -18.65
N TYR A 461 -2.08 28.57 -17.76
CA TYR A 461 -1.01 28.95 -16.83
C TYR A 461 0.35 28.37 -17.18
N LYS A 462 0.40 27.39 -18.09
CA LYS A 462 1.60 26.64 -18.47
C LYS A 462 2.78 27.54 -18.85
N TRP A 463 2.51 28.64 -19.54
CA TRP A 463 3.51 29.62 -19.99
C TRP A 463 4.34 30.21 -18.83
N ALA A 464 3.77 30.30 -17.63
CA ALA A 464 4.47 30.84 -16.47
C ALA A 464 5.65 29.92 -16.04
N PHE A 465 5.50 28.61 -16.27
CA PHE A 465 6.41 27.60 -15.74
C PHE A 465 7.38 27.05 -16.78
N VAL A 466 6.91 26.76 -18.00
CA VAL A 466 7.71 26.15 -19.06
C VAL A 466 7.57 26.90 -20.38
N GLY A 467 8.68 26.99 -21.13
CA GLY A 467 8.70 27.55 -22.48
C GLY A 467 8.10 26.60 -23.52
N ASP A 468 7.76 27.15 -24.68
CA ASP A 468 7.25 26.33 -25.78
C ASP A 468 8.39 25.49 -26.40
N ALA A 469 8.15 24.19 -26.58
CA ALA A 469 9.16 23.29 -27.16
C ALA A 469 9.43 23.61 -28.64
N ALA A 470 8.50 24.30 -29.30
CA ALA A 470 8.62 24.73 -30.69
C ALA A 470 9.61 25.90 -30.92
N ALA A 471 10.06 26.57 -29.85
CA ALA A 471 11.00 27.70 -29.97
C ALA A 471 12.47 27.27 -30.24
N GLY A 472 12.76 25.97 -30.31
CA GLY A 472 14.10 25.43 -30.59
C GLY A 472 14.51 25.41 -32.07
N CYS A 473 13.63 25.85 -32.98
CA CYS A 473 13.84 25.72 -34.43
C CYS A 473 13.56 27.02 -35.20
N THR A 474 13.98 28.17 -34.70
CA THR A 474 14.13 29.37 -35.55
C THR A 474 15.14 30.31 -34.90
N ASP A 475 16.40 30.16 -35.30
CA ASP A 475 17.32 31.29 -35.34
C ASP A 475 16.72 32.31 -36.29
N ASN A 476 16.05 33.35 -35.77
CA ASN A 476 16.00 34.69 -36.37
C ASN A 476 15.18 35.66 -35.52
N ASN A 477 15.85 36.77 -35.18
CA ASN A 477 15.34 38.11 -34.88
C ASN A 477 14.62 38.34 -33.54
N ASN A 478 15.34 39.02 -32.63
CA ASN A 478 14.90 40.23 -31.92
C ASN A 478 13.41 40.35 -31.51
N LEU A 479 12.85 39.29 -30.97
CA LEU A 479 11.74 39.40 -30.03
C LEU A 479 12.28 38.91 -28.69
N SER A 480 12.74 39.85 -27.86
CA SER A 480 12.92 39.59 -26.44
C SER A 480 11.62 38.94 -25.97
N SER A 481 11.67 37.67 -25.55
CA SER A 481 10.52 37.09 -24.87
C SER A 481 10.29 37.94 -23.62
N ASP A 482 9.26 38.78 -23.61
CA ASP A 482 8.97 39.73 -22.52
C ASP A 482 8.85 39.03 -21.15
N PHE A 483 8.58 37.72 -21.16
CA PHE A 483 8.57 36.88 -19.96
C PHE A 483 9.41 35.60 -20.16
N VAL A 484 10.28 35.32 -19.18
CA VAL A 484 11.06 34.06 -19.11
C VAL A 484 10.43 33.14 -18.05
N PRO A 485 10.00 31.92 -18.43
CA PRO A 485 9.38 30.98 -17.50
C PRO A 485 10.25 30.62 -16.30
N HIS A 486 9.61 30.36 -15.16
CA HIS A 486 10.29 30.09 -13.88
C HIS A 486 11.29 28.94 -13.96
N ILE A 487 10.92 27.80 -14.55
CA ILE A 487 11.82 26.64 -14.65
C ILE A 487 13.03 26.96 -15.53
N THR A 488 12.85 27.75 -16.58
CA THR A 488 13.96 28.19 -17.45
C THR A 488 14.93 29.11 -16.70
N ARG A 489 14.42 30.04 -15.87
CA ARG A 489 15.26 30.89 -15.01
C ARG A 489 16.04 30.08 -13.99
N ILE A 490 15.37 29.17 -13.28
CA ILE A 490 16.00 28.27 -12.31
C ILE A 490 17.10 27.43 -12.97
N ALA A 491 16.83 26.84 -14.13
CA ALA A 491 17.82 26.04 -14.86
C ALA A 491 19.08 26.85 -15.20
N LYS A 492 18.93 28.08 -15.72
CA LYS A 492 20.06 28.97 -16.01
C LYS A 492 20.88 29.31 -14.75
N LEU A 493 20.23 29.59 -13.63
CA LEU A 493 20.89 29.88 -12.35
C LEU A 493 21.61 28.65 -11.77
N MET A 494 21.05 27.45 -11.95
CA MET A 494 21.72 26.21 -11.55
C MET A 494 22.97 25.95 -12.40
N ASP A 495 22.87 26.10 -13.72
CA ASP A 495 23.98 25.89 -14.65
C ASP A 495 25.13 26.88 -14.41
N SER A 496 24.82 28.15 -14.09
CA SER A 496 25.82 29.17 -13.76
C SER A 496 26.53 28.87 -12.43
N LYS A 497 25.82 28.39 -11.40
CA LYS A 497 26.41 27.99 -10.12
C LYS A 497 27.29 26.74 -10.25
N VAL A 498 26.90 25.76 -11.06
CA VAL A 498 27.73 24.56 -11.32
C VAL A 498 29.02 24.96 -12.03
N SER A 499 28.92 25.75 -13.11
CA SER A 499 30.08 26.22 -13.88
C SER A 499 31.05 27.06 -13.02
N SER A 500 30.51 27.91 -12.13
CA SER A 500 31.31 28.72 -11.21
C SER A 500 32.04 27.88 -10.14
N ARG A 501 31.44 26.78 -9.68
CA ARG A 501 32.08 25.84 -8.74
C ARG A 501 33.21 25.06 -9.41
N GLU A 502 32.98 24.56 -10.62
CA GLU A 502 34.01 23.86 -11.40
C GLU A 502 35.21 24.77 -11.70
N PHE A 503 34.96 26.05 -11.99
CA PHE A 503 36.01 27.05 -12.18
C PHE A 503 36.81 27.34 -10.90
N LYS A 504 36.13 27.49 -9.74
CA LYS A 504 36.78 27.66 -8.42
C LYS A 504 37.60 26.44 -7.97
N LEU A 505 37.20 25.22 -8.37
CA LEU A 505 37.95 24.00 -8.12
C LEU A 505 39.21 23.91 -8.99
N ARG A 506 39.14 24.38 -10.25
CA ARG A 506 40.31 24.47 -11.13
C ARG A 506 41.32 25.55 -10.70
N SER A 507 40.87 26.66 -10.12
CA SER A 507 41.77 27.75 -9.70
C SER A 507 42.49 27.51 -8.36
N ARG A 508 42.03 26.55 -7.54
CA ARG A 508 42.63 26.20 -6.23
C ARG A 508 43.74 25.13 -6.28
N GLY A 509 44.23 24.77 -7.47
CA GLY A 509 45.47 23.97 -7.61
C GLY A 509 45.42 22.55 -7.05
N THR A 510 44.24 21.95 -6.85
CA THR A 510 44.12 20.54 -6.44
C THR A 510 44.04 19.63 -7.68
N THR A 511 45.10 19.63 -8.49
CA THR A 511 45.34 18.57 -9.46
C THR A 511 46.05 17.43 -8.75
N ASN A 512 45.30 16.45 -8.26
CA ASN A 512 45.57 15.01 -8.37
C ASN A 512 44.67 14.21 -7.41
N TYR A 513 44.18 13.07 -7.90
CA TYR A 513 43.26 12.11 -7.29
C TYR A 513 41.78 12.51 -7.29
N LEU A 514 41.19 12.51 -8.49
CA LEU A 514 39.88 11.90 -8.80
C LEU A 514 39.62 12.05 -10.31
N ALA A 515 40.51 11.48 -11.12
CA ALA A 515 40.19 11.18 -12.50
C ALA A 515 39.27 9.94 -12.50
N ARG A 516 38.10 10.08 -13.16
CA ARG A 516 36.98 9.12 -13.26
C ARG A 516 36.04 9.05 -12.07
N VAL A 517 35.25 10.11 -11.89
CA VAL A 517 33.81 9.90 -11.69
C VAL A 517 33.17 10.15 -13.06
N PRO A 518 32.56 9.14 -13.71
CA PRO A 518 31.84 9.38 -14.96
C PRO A 518 30.80 10.45 -14.67
N SER A 519 30.67 11.43 -15.56
CA SER A 519 29.68 12.50 -15.54
C SER A 519 28.34 11.93 -15.07
N ALA A 520 28.11 11.98 -13.75
CA ALA A 520 26.90 11.49 -13.13
C ALA A 520 25.89 12.54 -13.53
N THR A 521 25.21 12.23 -14.61
CA THR A 521 24.16 13.01 -15.23
C THR A 521 23.26 13.48 -14.11
N ILE A 522 23.44 14.74 -13.68
CA ILE A 522 22.39 15.47 -12.99
C ILE A 522 21.21 15.29 -13.95
N PRO A 523 20.11 14.65 -13.54
CA PRO A 523 19.03 14.39 -14.47
C PRO A 523 18.56 15.76 -14.95
N ARG A 524 18.92 16.13 -16.18
CA ARG A 524 18.37 17.32 -16.82
C ARG A 524 16.86 17.19 -16.69
N PHE A 525 16.17 18.23 -16.21
CA PHE A 525 14.71 18.24 -16.12
C PHE A 525 14.04 17.81 -17.45
N SER A 526 14.73 18.00 -18.58
CA SER A 526 14.35 17.51 -19.91
C SER A 526 14.44 15.98 -20.11
N CYS A 527 15.40 15.28 -19.50
CA CYS A 527 15.56 13.82 -19.60
C CYS A 527 14.52 13.06 -18.75
N PHE A 528 13.97 13.70 -17.72
CA PHE A 528 12.85 13.17 -16.92
C PHE A 528 11.52 13.17 -17.69
N ARG A 529 11.41 14.01 -18.74
CA ARG A 529 10.18 14.30 -19.49
C ARG A 529 9.73 13.16 -20.42
N GLU A 530 10.65 12.38 -20.99
CA GLU A 530 10.32 11.36 -22.00
C GLU A 530 10.12 9.95 -21.44
N LYS A 531 10.92 9.51 -20.46
CA LYS A 531 10.78 8.15 -19.89
C LYS A 531 9.62 8.01 -18.90
N THR A 532 9.17 9.12 -18.31
CA THR A 532 8.08 9.13 -17.32
C THR A 532 6.71 9.23 -17.98
N ALA A 533 6.60 9.91 -19.13
CA ALA A 533 5.33 10.17 -19.83
C ALA A 533 4.74 8.96 -20.58
N SER A 534 5.58 8.07 -21.14
CA SER A 534 5.09 6.80 -21.69
C SER A 534 4.75 5.81 -20.58
N ARG A 535 5.49 5.84 -19.46
CA ARG A 535 5.25 4.96 -18.32
C ARG A 535 3.97 5.32 -17.55
N ILE A 536 3.73 6.60 -17.24
CA ILE A 536 2.49 7.01 -16.54
C ILE A 536 1.23 6.65 -17.33
N ARG A 537 1.29 6.63 -18.67
CA ARG A 537 0.18 6.21 -19.54
C ARG A 537 -0.17 4.73 -19.40
N GLU A 538 0.80 3.87 -19.11
CA GLU A 538 0.65 2.44 -18.86
C GLU A 538 0.38 2.14 -17.36
N TYR A 539 0.85 3.02 -16.45
CA TYR A 539 0.71 2.87 -14.98
C TYR A 539 -0.58 3.45 -14.39
N VAL A 540 -1.44 4.11 -15.17
CA VAL A 540 -2.78 4.52 -14.71
C VAL A 540 -3.61 3.30 -14.25
N GLU A 541 -3.23 2.08 -14.66
CA GLU A 541 -3.87 0.83 -14.22
C GLU A 541 -3.08 0.03 -13.16
N THR A 542 -1.81 0.36 -12.86
CA THR A 542 -1.00 -0.34 -11.83
C THR A 542 -0.68 0.55 -10.63
N SER A 543 -1.56 0.43 -9.63
CA SER A 543 -1.77 1.35 -8.50
C SER A 543 -0.56 1.63 -7.59
N ALA A 544 0.40 0.71 -7.45
CA ALA A 544 1.46 0.83 -6.44
C ALA A 544 2.52 1.90 -6.78
N VAL A 545 2.90 2.04 -8.05
CA VAL A 545 3.97 2.96 -8.47
C VAL A 545 3.55 4.42 -8.27
N ILE A 546 2.30 4.74 -8.60
CA ILE A 546 1.73 6.08 -8.40
C ILE A 546 1.65 6.41 -6.90
N ILE A 547 1.19 5.47 -6.06
CA ILE A 547 1.15 5.64 -4.61
C ILE A 547 2.56 5.91 -4.05
N ILE A 548 3.56 5.12 -4.45
CA ILE A 548 4.95 5.30 -3.99
C ILE A 548 5.52 6.65 -4.44
N TRP A 549 5.24 7.05 -5.68
CA TRP A 549 5.68 8.32 -6.23
C TRP A 549 5.03 9.53 -5.54
N LEU A 550 3.75 9.41 -5.18
CA LEU A 550 2.99 10.42 -4.44
C LEU A 550 3.48 10.54 -2.99
N PHE A 551 3.53 9.44 -2.24
CA PHE A 551 3.62 9.42 -0.78
C PHE A 551 5.02 9.23 -0.18
N ARG A 552 6.10 9.56 -0.92
CA ARG A 552 7.53 9.45 -0.51
C ARG A 552 7.70 9.23 1.00
N GLY A 553 8.10 8.02 1.39
CA GLY A 553 8.02 7.55 2.78
C GLY A 553 7.85 6.04 2.92
N PHE A 554 7.44 5.34 1.86
CA PHE A 554 7.61 3.89 1.74
C PHE A 554 9.09 3.55 1.50
N ARG A 555 9.93 3.82 2.50
CA ARG A 555 11.29 3.32 2.57
C ARG A 555 11.42 2.56 3.87
N TYR A 556 11.83 1.31 3.75
CA TYR A 556 12.29 0.55 4.90
C TYR A 556 13.53 1.24 5.47
N SER A 557 13.46 1.61 6.75
CA SER A 557 14.62 2.03 7.52
C SER A 557 15.44 0.78 7.85
N GLY A 558 16.41 0.48 7.00
CA GLY A 558 17.35 -0.63 7.18
C GLY A 558 18.70 -0.27 6.59
N SER A 559 19.41 0.67 7.22
CA SER A 559 20.81 0.91 6.95
C SER A 559 21.66 -0.10 7.74
N GLY A 560 21.96 -1.23 7.11
CA GLY A 560 23.13 -2.04 7.46
C GLY A 560 24.33 -1.58 6.62
N PRO A 561 25.57 -1.58 7.15
CA PRO A 561 26.74 -1.16 6.39
C PRO A 561 27.09 -2.27 5.38
N GLY A 562 27.06 -1.95 4.09
CA GLY A 562 27.82 -2.73 3.10
C GLY A 562 27.04 -3.61 2.11
N VAL A 563 25.81 -3.30 1.71
CA VAL A 563 25.22 -3.90 0.50
C VAL A 563 24.60 -2.81 -0.39
N GLY A 564 25.13 -2.69 -1.60
CA GLY A 564 24.71 -1.68 -2.58
C GLY A 564 23.24 -1.81 -2.97
N LEU A 565 22.62 -0.66 -3.29
CA LEU A 565 21.25 -0.59 -3.82
C LEU A 565 21.07 -1.55 -5.01
N PRO A 566 20.11 -2.50 -4.98
CA PRO A 566 19.58 -3.07 -6.20
C PRO A 566 18.72 -1.99 -6.88
N ARG A 567 18.97 -1.76 -8.17
CA ARG A 567 18.12 -0.89 -9.00
C ARG A 567 16.72 -1.52 -9.07
N LEU A 568 15.72 -0.80 -8.57
CA LEU A 568 14.28 -1.12 -8.64
C LEU A 568 13.71 -1.32 -10.06
N SER A 569 14.55 -1.30 -11.11
CA SER A 569 14.14 -1.53 -12.50
C SER A 569 14.28 -2.97 -12.99
N GLU A 570 15.00 -3.85 -12.30
CA GLU A 570 15.34 -5.19 -12.84
C GLU A 570 14.58 -6.35 -12.20
N GLN A 571 14.11 -6.25 -10.95
CA GLN A 571 13.41 -7.36 -10.29
C GLN A 571 11.94 -7.52 -10.68
N CYS A 572 11.24 -6.44 -11.06
CA CYS A 572 9.85 -6.54 -11.50
C CYS A 572 9.70 -7.16 -12.91
N GLY A 573 10.77 -7.14 -13.72
CA GLY A 573 10.79 -7.77 -15.05
C GLY A 573 11.04 -9.27 -15.03
N HIS A 574 11.69 -9.81 -14.00
CA HIS A 574 12.07 -11.23 -13.94
C HIS A 574 10.97 -12.14 -13.38
N GLU A 575 10.10 -11.65 -12.49
CA GLU A 575 8.99 -12.45 -11.94
C GLU A 575 7.79 -12.56 -12.89
N PHE A 576 7.61 -11.62 -13.83
CA PHE A 576 6.52 -11.70 -14.82
C PHE A 576 6.92 -12.39 -16.14
N SER A 577 8.21 -12.49 -16.45
CA SER A 577 8.68 -13.17 -17.69
C SER A 577 8.56 -14.70 -17.60
N ASN A 578 8.52 -15.28 -16.40
CA ASN A 578 8.43 -16.74 -16.21
C ASN A 578 7.01 -17.31 -16.18
N ARG A 579 5.95 -16.49 -16.27
CA ARG A 579 4.55 -16.97 -16.34
C ARG A 579 3.95 -17.08 -17.75
N ASN A 580 4.69 -16.72 -18.79
CA ASN A 580 4.22 -16.78 -20.18
C ASN A 580 4.94 -17.85 -21.04
N ARG A 581 5.02 -19.08 -20.54
CA ARG A 581 5.29 -20.26 -21.38
C ARG A 581 4.39 -21.44 -21.00
N SER A 582 3.15 -21.37 -21.47
CA SER A 582 2.35 -22.55 -21.82
C SER A 582 1.26 -22.10 -22.81
N PRO A 583 1.14 -22.72 -23.99
CA PRO A 583 0.06 -22.42 -24.92
C PRO A 583 -1.13 -23.34 -24.60
N ASP A 584 -2.28 -22.76 -24.27
CA ASP A 584 -3.53 -23.31 -24.78
C ASP A 584 -4.67 -22.30 -24.71
N ASN A 585 -5.18 -22.01 -25.91
CA ASN A 585 -6.37 -21.23 -26.22
C ASN A 585 -7.63 -21.87 -25.63
N ARG A 586 -8.59 -21.03 -25.21
CA ARG A 586 -9.93 -20.92 -25.83
C ARG A 586 -10.76 -19.78 -25.21
N ILE A 587 -10.80 -18.66 -25.96
CA ILE A 587 -11.99 -17.97 -26.49
C ILE A 587 -13.20 -17.79 -25.56
N ILE A 588 -13.57 -16.52 -25.27
CA ILE A 588 -14.81 -15.89 -25.79
C ILE A 588 -14.50 -14.41 -26.12
N GLY A 589 -14.60 -14.07 -27.41
CA GLY A 589 -14.45 -12.70 -27.92
C GLY A 589 -15.79 -11.96 -27.97
N LEU A 590 -15.73 -10.64 -27.78
CA LEU A 590 -16.79 -9.71 -28.16
C LEU A 590 -16.19 -8.71 -29.15
N GLU A 591 -16.67 -8.80 -30.39
CA GLU A 591 -16.26 -8.00 -31.53
C GLU A 591 -16.75 -6.55 -31.43
N TRP A 592 -15.84 -5.62 -31.76
CA TRP A 592 -16.16 -4.25 -32.13
C TRP A 592 -16.32 -4.18 -33.65
N GLY A 593 -17.55 -4.00 -34.13
CA GLY A 593 -17.87 -3.77 -35.53
C GLY A 593 -18.33 -2.34 -35.78
N SER A 594 -17.53 -1.60 -36.53
CA SER A 594 -17.75 -0.23 -37.01
C SER A 594 -19.03 -0.11 -37.87
N ALA A 595 -19.82 0.95 -37.67
CA ALA A 595 -20.86 1.38 -38.61
C ALA A 595 -20.87 2.90 -38.74
N ILE A 596 -20.39 3.40 -39.88
CA ILE A 596 -20.65 4.74 -40.40
C ILE A 596 -21.34 4.57 -41.77
N GLN A 597 -22.32 5.46 -42.03
CA GLN A 597 -22.91 5.87 -43.31
C GLN A 597 -24.05 5.02 -43.93
N LYS A 598 -25.29 5.53 -43.82
CA LYS A 598 -25.97 6.32 -44.86
C LYS A 598 -27.44 6.59 -44.48
N THR A 599 -27.77 7.86 -44.25
CA THR A 599 -29.13 8.40 -44.30
C THR A 599 -29.40 8.95 -45.70
N THR A 600 -30.45 8.45 -46.35
CA THR A 600 -31.22 8.97 -47.51
C THR A 600 -32.06 7.78 -48.03
N GLY A 601 -33.39 7.81 -48.21
CA GLY A 601 -34.44 8.82 -48.11
C GLY A 601 -35.82 8.16 -48.34
N ASN A 602 -36.86 9.01 -48.46
CA ASN A 602 -38.29 8.74 -48.71
C ASN A 602 -39.06 8.09 -47.54
N ASP A 603 -40.16 8.62 -47.01
CA ASP A 603 -41.16 9.60 -47.48
C ASP A 603 -41.40 10.76 -46.49
#